data_AF-A0A3D5MRC4-F1
#
_entry.id   AF-A0A3D5MRC4-F1
#
_cell.length_a   1.000
_cell.length_b   1.000
_cell.length_c   1.000
_cell.angle_alpha   90.00
_cell.angle_beta   90.00
_cell.angle_gamma   90.00
#
_symmetry.space_group_name_H-M   'P 1'
#
loop_
_entity.id
_entity.type
_entity.pdbx_description
1 polymer ?
#
loop_
_entity_poly.entity_id
_entity_poly.type
_entity_poly.pdbx_seq_one_letter_code
_entity_poly.pdbx_strand_id
1 'polypeptide(L)'
;MLAGRRRRALVPDARWALDTFKFEVAREFGVARRPETGPVITDAVSYGRLLDRFKWQIAEELGLDQKVRHLGWASMPTRECGAVGGRLGGQIGGQMVRRMIALAEERLSRGGGLPPGSPAATRPDLPGPGRAGTGGWG
;
A
#
# COMPACT_ATOMS: atom_id res chain seq x y z
N MET A 1 -16.71 -4.61 -3.78
CA MET A 1 -15.64 -3.65 -4.13
C MET A 1 -14.79 -3.39 -2.89
N LEU A 2 -13.55 -3.86 -2.83
CA LEU A 2 -12.67 -3.57 -1.69
C LEU A 2 -12.29 -2.09 -1.73
N ALA A 3 -12.84 -1.32 -0.80
CA ALA A 3 -12.59 0.10 -0.64
C ALA A 3 -11.07 0.34 -0.59
N GLY A 4 -10.55 0.96 -1.64
CA GLY A 4 -9.17 1.43 -1.71
C GLY A 4 -8.98 2.50 -0.66
N ARG A 5 -8.59 2.10 0.57
CA ARG A 5 -8.15 3.02 1.61
C ARG A 5 -7.07 3.88 0.98
N ARG A 6 -7.36 5.19 0.86
CA ARG A 6 -6.54 6.21 0.20
C ARG A 6 -5.19 6.33 0.91
N ARG A 7 -4.30 5.36 0.68
CA ARG A 7 -2.89 5.40 1.07
C ARG A 7 -2.22 6.41 0.13
N ARG A 8 -2.43 7.69 0.43
CA ARG A 8 -1.78 8.79 -0.27
C ARG A 8 -0.32 8.80 0.20
N ALA A 9 0.62 8.83 -0.75
CA ALA A 9 2.02 8.99 -0.38
C ALA A 9 2.19 10.34 0.32
N LEU A 10 3.03 10.38 1.36
CA LEU A 10 3.32 11.64 2.06
C LEU A 10 3.97 12.66 1.11
N VAL A 11 4.83 12.16 0.22
CA VAL A 11 5.35 12.88 -0.94
C VAL A 11 4.60 12.37 -2.17
N PRO A 12 3.70 13.16 -2.79
CA PRO A 12 2.92 12.71 -3.94
C PRO A 12 3.77 12.17 -5.09
N ASP A 13 4.90 12.82 -5.37
CA ASP A 13 5.83 12.46 -6.46
C ASP A 13 6.52 11.11 -6.21
N ALA A 14 6.63 10.69 -4.95
CA ALA A 14 7.22 9.39 -4.60
C ALA A 14 6.30 8.21 -4.91
N ARG A 15 5.05 8.44 -5.36
CA ARG A 15 4.07 7.37 -5.54
C ARG A 15 4.56 6.28 -6.48
N TRP A 16 5.10 6.67 -7.63
CA TRP A 16 5.59 5.72 -8.62
C TRP A 16 6.79 4.91 -8.08
N ALA A 17 7.75 5.60 -7.44
CA ALA A 17 8.91 4.95 -6.82
C ALA A 17 8.50 3.95 -5.73
N LEU A 18 7.52 4.29 -4.89
CA LEU A 18 6.99 3.40 -3.86
C LEU A 18 6.24 2.19 -4.43
N ASP A 19 5.57 2.36 -5.57
CA ASP A 19 4.90 1.25 -6.25
C ASP A 19 5.91 0.30 -6.91
N THR A 20 6.95 0.82 -7.57
CA THR A 20 8.08 0.02 -8.08
C THR A 20 8.75 -0.75 -6.95
N PHE A 21 9.09 -0.06 -5.87
CA PHE A 21 9.74 -0.67 -4.70
C PHE A 21 8.87 -1.76 -4.06
N LYS A 22 7.54 -1.55 -4.02
CA LYS A 22 6.60 -2.57 -3.54
C LYS A 22 6.64 -3.82 -4.42
N PHE A 23 6.71 -3.67 -5.74
CA PHE A 23 6.80 -4.80 -6.65
C PHE A 23 8.12 -5.55 -6.47
N GLU A 24 9.24 -4.85 -6.32
CA GLU A 24 10.54 -5.47 -6.01
C GLU A 24 10.48 -6.32 -4.73
N VAL A 25 10.03 -5.73 -3.62
CA VAL A 25 9.89 -6.43 -2.35
C VAL A 25 8.91 -7.62 -2.48
N ALA A 26 7.82 -7.43 -3.22
CA ALA A 26 6.86 -8.51 -3.48
C ALA A 26 7.42 -9.62 -4.37
N ARG A 27 8.34 -9.33 -5.30
CA ARG A 27 9.00 -10.33 -6.14
C ARG A 27 9.90 -11.20 -5.29
N GLU A 28 10.76 -10.57 -4.50
CA GLU A 28 11.65 -11.30 -3.59
C GLU A 28 10.85 -12.17 -2.61
N PHE A 29 9.76 -11.62 -2.07
CA PHE A 29 8.91 -12.34 -1.13
C PHE A 29 8.06 -13.44 -1.80
N GLY A 30 7.56 -13.20 -3.02
CA GLY A 30 6.78 -14.15 -3.80
C GLY A 30 7.62 -15.34 -4.27
N VAL A 31 8.86 -15.09 -4.66
CA VAL A 31 9.85 -16.13 -5.02
C VAL A 31 10.21 -16.97 -3.79
N ALA A 32 10.31 -16.38 -2.59
CA ALA A 32 10.62 -17.10 -1.35
C ALA A 32 9.55 -18.11 -0.91
N ARG A 33 8.30 -18.00 -1.37
CA ARG A 33 7.22 -18.95 -1.04
C ARG A 33 6.83 -19.89 -2.19
N ARG A 34 7.20 -19.60 -3.44
CA ARG A 34 6.93 -20.49 -4.59
C ARG A 34 7.88 -20.18 -5.77
N PRO A 35 9.03 -20.88 -5.87
CA PRO A 35 10.04 -20.60 -6.91
C PRO A 35 9.59 -20.97 -8.33
N GLU A 36 8.74 -21.99 -8.51
CA GLU A 36 8.54 -22.66 -9.80
C GLU A 36 7.37 -22.14 -10.68
N THR A 37 6.45 -21.31 -10.17
CA THR A 37 5.28 -20.82 -10.96
C THR A 37 4.75 -19.45 -10.50
N GLY A 38 5.57 -18.64 -9.84
CA GLY A 38 5.19 -17.28 -9.46
C GLY A 38 5.06 -16.37 -10.70
N PRO A 39 4.01 -15.54 -10.82
CA PRO A 39 3.96 -14.54 -11.89
C PRO A 39 5.14 -13.59 -11.75
N VAL A 40 5.73 -13.17 -12.86
CA VAL A 40 6.64 -12.02 -12.86
C VAL A 40 5.80 -10.80 -12.46
N ILE A 41 6.14 -10.17 -11.34
CA ILE A 41 5.45 -8.95 -10.87
C ILE A 41 6.14 -7.76 -11.54
N THR A 42 5.45 -7.10 -12.44
CA THR A 42 5.96 -5.94 -13.20
C THR A 42 5.13 -4.68 -12.98
N ASP A 43 3.90 -4.85 -12.51
CA ASP A 43 2.90 -3.80 -12.50
C ASP A 43 1.81 -4.08 -11.45
N ALA A 44 0.87 -3.15 -11.33
CA ALA A 44 -0.24 -3.26 -10.39
C ALA A 44 -1.18 -4.44 -10.68
N VAL A 45 -1.32 -4.85 -11.96
CA VAL A 45 -2.24 -5.91 -12.37
C VAL A 45 -1.67 -7.28 -11.97
N SER A 46 -0.41 -7.54 -12.31
CA SER A 46 0.35 -8.73 -11.91
C SER A 46 0.45 -8.84 -10.38
N TYR A 47 0.67 -7.73 -9.69
CA TYR A 47 0.63 -7.65 -8.24
C TYR A 47 -0.76 -8.00 -7.68
N GLY A 48 -1.85 -7.48 -8.25
CA GLY A 48 -3.22 -7.82 -7.84
C GLY A 48 -3.51 -9.31 -7.96
N ARG A 49 -3.13 -9.92 -9.08
CA ARG A 49 -3.29 -11.37 -9.32
C ARG A 49 -2.48 -12.22 -8.34
N LEU A 50 -1.26 -11.79 -8.02
CA LEU A 50 -0.45 -12.43 -6.98
C LEU A 50 -1.17 -12.37 -5.63
N LEU A 51 -1.64 -11.18 -5.25
CA LEU A 51 -2.29 -11.00 -3.98
C LEU A 51 -3.52 -11.89 -3.84
N ASP A 52 -4.33 -11.99 -4.88
CA ASP A 52 -5.55 -12.80 -4.84
C ASP A 52 -5.25 -14.29 -4.70
N ARG A 53 -4.27 -14.83 -5.45
CA ARG A 53 -3.85 -16.22 -5.26
C ARG A 53 -3.30 -16.47 -3.85
N PHE A 54 -2.46 -15.57 -3.34
CA PHE A 54 -1.93 -15.70 -1.98
C PHE A 54 -3.02 -15.63 -0.91
N LYS A 55 -4.02 -14.75 -1.06
CA LYS A 55 -5.15 -14.70 -0.11
C LYS A 55 -5.85 -16.04 0.00
N TRP A 56 -6.06 -16.72 -1.13
CA TRP A 56 -6.68 -18.05 -1.15
C TRP A 56 -5.81 -19.11 -0.49
N GLN A 57 -4.50 -19.15 -0.80
CA GLN A 57 -3.57 -20.06 -0.14
C GLN A 57 -3.55 -19.87 1.38
N ILE A 58 -3.45 -18.61 1.83
CA ILE A 58 -3.42 -18.31 3.27
C ILE A 58 -4.79 -18.62 3.92
N ALA A 59 -5.90 -18.42 3.21
CA ALA A 59 -7.21 -18.82 3.71
C ALA A 59 -7.30 -20.34 3.88
N GLU A 60 -6.77 -21.12 2.95
CA GLU A 60 -6.68 -22.57 3.04
C GLU A 60 -5.81 -23.01 4.22
N GLU A 61 -4.61 -22.44 4.38
CA GLU A 61 -3.73 -22.69 5.53
C GLU A 61 -4.38 -22.35 6.89
N LEU A 62 -5.34 -21.41 6.90
CA LEU A 62 -6.07 -20.99 8.09
C LEU A 62 -7.41 -21.73 8.27
N GLY A 63 -7.80 -22.63 7.36
CA GLY A 63 -9.10 -23.31 7.38
C GLY A 63 -10.29 -22.36 7.15
N LEU A 64 -10.06 -21.22 6.50
CA LEU A 64 -11.05 -20.18 6.22
C LEU A 64 -11.58 -20.23 4.78
N ASP A 65 -10.99 -21.05 3.90
CA ASP A 65 -11.29 -21.12 2.48
C ASP A 65 -12.77 -21.43 2.19
N GLN A 66 -13.37 -22.41 2.87
CA GLN A 66 -14.79 -22.74 2.72
C GLN A 66 -15.69 -21.57 3.13
N LYS A 67 -15.36 -20.93 4.26
CA LYS A 67 -16.09 -19.78 4.78
C LYS A 67 -16.02 -18.60 3.83
N VAL A 68 -14.84 -18.34 3.25
CA VAL A 68 -14.64 -17.31 2.22
C VAL A 68 -15.44 -17.64 0.96
N ARG A 69 -15.49 -18.90 0.51
CA ARG A 69 -16.30 -19.30 -0.66
C ARG A 69 -17.79 -19.08 -0.43
N HIS A 70 -18.28 -19.34 0.77
CA HIS A 70 -19.70 -19.20 1.11
C HIS A 70 -20.12 -17.75 1.34
N LEU A 71 -19.38 -16.99 2.15
CA LEU A 71 -19.74 -15.63 2.56
C LEU A 71 -19.19 -14.55 1.61
N GLY A 72 -18.11 -14.87 0.90
CA GLY A 72 -17.30 -13.90 0.17
C GLY A 72 -16.42 -13.04 1.08
N TRP A 73 -15.32 -12.53 0.52
CA TRP A 73 -14.36 -11.68 1.25
C TRP A 73 -14.96 -10.41 1.86
N ALA A 74 -16.03 -9.86 1.26
CA ALA A 74 -16.66 -8.62 1.73
C ALA A 74 -17.45 -8.81 3.03
N SER A 75 -17.97 -10.02 3.26
CA SER A 75 -18.82 -10.37 4.42
C SER A 75 -18.05 -11.13 5.50
N MET A 76 -16.77 -11.40 5.27
CA MET A 76 -15.89 -12.08 6.22
C MET A 76 -15.59 -11.19 7.44
N PRO A 77 -15.52 -11.76 8.66
CA PRO A 77 -15.10 -11.02 9.85
C PRO A 77 -13.77 -10.30 9.66
N THR A 78 -13.69 -9.04 10.14
CA THR A 78 -12.49 -8.20 9.97
C THR A 78 -11.23 -8.85 10.56
N ARG A 79 -11.36 -9.60 11.66
CA ARG A 79 -10.25 -10.36 12.27
C ARG A 79 -9.69 -11.42 11.33
N GLU A 80 -10.54 -12.16 10.64
CA GLU A 80 -10.17 -13.25 9.73
C GLU A 80 -9.60 -12.70 8.42
N CYS A 81 -10.25 -11.67 7.85
CA CYS A 81 -9.69 -10.89 6.74
C CYS A 81 -8.32 -10.30 7.09
N GLY A 82 -8.16 -9.81 8.31
CA GLY A 82 -6.91 -9.28 8.84
C GLY A 82 -5.83 -10.34 9.02
N ALA A 83 -6.18 -11.55 9.46
CA ALA A 83 -5.25 -12.67 9.56
C ALA A 83 -4.70 -13.08 8.19
N VAL A 84 -5.57 -13.19 7.18
CA VAL A 84 -5.18 -13.47 5.80
C VAL A 84 -4.35 -12.33 5.22
N GLY A 85 -4.87 -11.10 5.27
CA GLY A 85 -4.24 -9.92 4.70
C GLY A 85 -2.93 -9.53 5.38
N GLY A 86 -2.79 -9.79 6.69
CA GLY A 86 -1.61 -9.51 7.49
C GLY A 86 -0.43 -10.41 7.14
N ARG A 87 -0.66 -11.70 6.89
CA ARG A 87 0.40 -12.63 6.43
C ARG A 87 0.98 -12.26 5.07
N LEU A 88 0.23 -11.55 4.24
CA LEU A 88 0.67 -11.15 2.90
C LEU A 88 1.10 -9.68 2.85
N GLY A 89 0.13 -8.77 3.01
CA GLY A 89 0.34 -7.34 2.93
C GLY A 89 1.17 -6.80 4.10
N GLY A 90 1.08 -7.43 5.28
CA GLY A 90 1.91 -7.07 6.44
C GLY A 90 3.37 -7.46 6.27
N GLN A 91 3.67 -8.62 5.66
CA GLN A 91 5.05 -9.03 5.39
C GLN A 91 5.70 -8.17 4.30
N ILE A 92 5.01 -7.95 3.17
CA ILE A 92 5.51 -7.09 2.08
C ILE A 92 5.67 -5.64 2.59
N GLY A 93 4.62 -5.07 3.17
CA GLY A 93 4.66 -3.71 3.69
C GLY A 93 5.67 -3.52 4.83
N GLY A 94 5.81 -4.50 5.72
CA GLY A 94 6.78 -4.47 6.80
C GLY A 94 8.23 -4.52 6.30
N GLN A 95 8.52 -5.32 5.27
CA GLN A 95 9.83 -5.34 4.62
C GLN A 95 10.14 -4.02 3.90
N MET A 96 9.14 -3.43 3.23
CA MET A 96 9.29 -2.10 2.65
C MET A 96 9.67 -1.06 3.71
N VAL A 97 8.96 -1.03 4.84
CA VAL A 97 9.24 -0.07 5.92
C VAL A 97 10.63 -0.28 6.50
N ARG A 98 11.03 -1.51 6.80
CA ARG A 98 12.38 -1.81 7.30
C ARG A 98 13.49 -1.33 6.37
N ARG A 99 13.36 -1.59 5.06
CA ARG A 99 14.34 -1.16 4.07
C ARG A 99 14.38 0.36 3.89
N MET A 100 13.22 1.02 3.90
CA MET A 100 13.17 2.48 3.87
C MET A 100 13.84 3.10 5.09
N ILE A 101 13.66 2.51 6.27
CA ILE A 101 14.36 2.93 7.49
C ILE A 101 15.86 2.72 7.34
N ALA A 102 16.30 1.55 6.86
CA ALA A 102 17.73 1.27 6.65
C ALA A 102 18.40 2.27 5.70
N LEU A 103 17.73 2.62 4.59
CA LEU A 103 18.21 3.65 3.67
C LEU A 103 18.27 5.05 4.31
N ALA A 104 17.33 5.36 5.20
CA ALA A 104 17.33 6.63 5.93
C ALA A 104 18.46 6.67 6.97
N GLU A 105 18.68 5.57 7.70
CA GLU A 105 19.79 5.41 8.65
C GLU A 105 21.15 5.54 7.96
N GLU A 106 21.32 4.95 6.78
CA GLU A 106 22.55 5.07 6.00
C GLU A 106 22.80 6.52 5.54
N ARG A 107 21.76 7.26 5.16
CA ARG A 107 21.92 8.68 4.79
C ARG A 107 22.32 9.52 6.00
N LEU A 108 21.66 9.30 7.13
CA LEU A 108 21.96 9.96 8.39
C LEU A 108 23.40 9.69 8.84
N SER A 109 23.86 8.43 8.76
CA SER A 109 25.23 8.07 9.16
C SER A 109 26.28 8.69 8.24
N ARG A 110 25.97 8.87 6.95
CA ARG A 110 26.82 9.57 5.97
C ARG A 110 26.80 11.10 6.10
N GLY A 111 26.12 11.66 7.11
CA GLY A 111 26.00 13.11 7.32
C GLY A 111 25.03 13.80 6.36
N GLY A 112 24.29 13.03 5.55
CA GLY A 112 23.17 13.54 4.77
C GLY A 112 21.98 13.75 5.70
N GLY A 113 21.59 15.00 5.91
CA GLY A 113 20.32 15.29 6.60
C GLY A 113 19.15 14.59 5.92
N LEU A 114 18.11 14.24 6.69
CA LEU A 114 16.85 13.82 6.07
C LEU A 114 16.34 14.96 5.18
N PRO A 115 15.73 14.65 4.03
CA PRO A 115 15.02 15.67 3.27
C PRO A 115 14.07 16.39 4.23
N PRO A 116 13.99 17.73 4.19
CA PRO A 116 13.06 18.45 5.04
C PRO A 116 11.69 17.83 4.84
N GLY A 117 11.09 17.34 5.94
CA GLY A 117 9.73 16.83 5.91
C GLY A 117 8.88 17.88 5.23
N SER A 118 8.26 17.51 4.10
CA SER A 118 7.69 18.36 3.05
C SER A 118 7.71 19.86 3.37
N PRO A 119 8.30 20.74 2.53
CA PRO A 119 8.07 22.16 2.69
C PRO A 119 6.56 22.31 2.81
N ALA A 120 6.14 22.97 3.90
CA ALA A 120 4.78 23.45 4.05
C ALA A 120 4.32 23.87 2.67
N ALA A 121 3.13 23.42 2.27
CA ALA A 121 2.52 23.94 1.06
C ALA A 121 2.57 25.47 1.17
N THR A 122 3.58 26.08 0.56
CA THR A 122 3.55 27.48 0.18
C THR A 122 2.51 27.45 -0.90
N ARG A 123 1.25 27.50 -0.45
CA ARG A 123 0.17 28.02 -1.27
C ARG A 123 0.74 29.34 -1.77
N PRO A 124 0.96 29.53 -3.09
CA PRO A 124 1.03 30.89 -3.57
C PRO A 124 -0.25 31.55 -3.05
N ASP A 125 -0.13 32.71 -2.40
CA ASP A 125 -1.26 33.52 -1.95
C ASP A 125 -2.20 33.68 -3.15
N LEU A 126 -3.23 32.84 -3.20
CA LEU A 126 -4.37 33.08 -4.05
C LEU A 126 -5.13 34.20 -3.35
N PRO A 127 -5.39 35.33 -4.02
CA PRO A 127 -6.22 36.36 -3.44
C PRO A 127 -7.52 35.70 -2.99
N GLY A 128 -7.83 35.84 -1.69
CA GLY A 128 -9.02 35.24 -1.11
C GLY A 128 -10.25 35.61 -1.93
N PRO A 129 -11.26 34.74 -2.04
CA PRO A 129 -12.47 35.08 -2.78
C PRO A 129 -13.05 36.34 -2.14
N GLY A 130 -13.03 37.43 -2.92
CA GLY A 130 -13.65 38.69 -2.53
C GLY A 130 -15.07 38.40 -2.09
N ARG A 131 -15.41 38.80 -0.87
CA ARG A 131 -16.79 38.86 -0.42
C ARG A 131 -17.53 39.80 -1.37
N ALA A 132 -18.35 39.25 -2.25
CA ALA A 132 -19.31 40.00 -3.02
C ALA A 132 -20.65 39.25 -3.00
N GLY A 133 -21.68 39.91 -2.45
CA GLY A 133 -23.08 39.66 -2.78
C GLY A 133 -23.81 38.65 -1.92
N THR A 134 -24.39 39.12 -0.81
CA THR A 134 -25.61 38.54 -0.26
C THR A 134 -26.78 38.82 -1.21
N GLY A 135 -27.28 37.78 -1.88
CA GLY A 135 -28.61 37.71 -2.51
C GLY A 135 -28.95 36.23 -2.60
N GLY A 136 -29.91 35.70 -1.86
CA GLY A 136 -31.33 36.00 -2.00
C GLY A 136 -31.95 34.93 -2.90
N TRP A 137 -32.18 33.73 -2.35
CA TRP A 137 -32.94 32.66 -3.03
C TRP A 137 -34.34 32.64 -2.40
N GLY A 138 -35.26 33.36 -3.05
CA GLY A 138 -36.68 33.05 -3.03
C GLY A 138 -37.02 32.13 -4.21
#